data_AF-A0A270B5E7-F1
#
_entry.id   AF-A0A270B5E7-F1
#
_cell.length_a   1.000
_cell.length_b   1.000
_cell.length_c   1.000
_cell.angle_alpha   90.00
_cell.angle_beta   90.00
_cell.angle_gamma   90.00
#
_symmetry.space_group_name_H-M   'P 1'
#
loop_
_entity.id
_entity.type
_entity.pdbx_description
1 polymer ?
#
loop_
_entity_poly.entity_id
_entity_poly.type
_entity_poly.pdbx_seq_one_letter_code
_entity_poly.pdbx_strand_id
1 'polypeptide(L)'
;MIGRRLTMRAHVERNVAVGKNGWNAPAAPDYQPHGVLPCFAWAPKAGVDVVDSKKVAVQQDVRMMIALGAELLPGDRVAQITNAKGDAVLFRGPLRIEGEIDFKHNHREVALVRVG
;
A
#
# COMPACT_ATOMS: atom_id res chain seq x y z
N MET A 1 -18.90 -6.93 12.21
CA MET A 1 -17.92 -6.17 13.01
C MET A 1 -16.52 -6.43 12.43
N ILE A 2 -15.81 -5.40 11.97
CA ILE A 2 -14.51 -5.57 11.28
C ILE A 2 -13.29 -5.53 12.21
N GLY A 3 -13.46 -5.01 13.43
CA GLY A 3 -12.34 -4.88 14.39
C GLY A 3 -11.61 -6.19 14.70
N ARG A 4 -12.31 -7.33 14.63
CA ARG A 4 -11.71 -8.67 14.80
C ARG A 4 -10.93 -9.19 13.59
N ARG A 5 -11.03 -8.52 12.42
CA ARG A 5 -10.36 -8.94 11.18
C ARG A 5 -9.11 -8.13 10.85
N LEU A 6 -8.90 -6.94 11.45
CA LEU A 6 -7.71 -6.12 11.24
C LEU A 6 -6.55 -6.63 12.12
N THR A 7 -5.93 -7.74 11.72
CA THR A 7 -4.91 -8.46 12.50
C THR A 7 -3.46 -8.06 12.18
N MET A 8 -3.28 -7.07 11.31
CA MET A 8 -1.97 -6.61 10.81
C MET A 8 -1.79 -5.11 11.03
N ARG A 9 -0.58 -4.61 10.80
CA ARG A 9 -0.21 -3.19 10.89
C ARG A 9 0.49 -2.74 9.60
N ALA A 10 -0.08 -1.77 8.91
CA ALA A 10 0.53 -1.14 7.74
C ALA A 10 1.27 0.13 8.14
N HIS A 11 2.55 0.21 7.77
CA HIS A 11 3.37 1.41 7.93
C HIS A 11 3.20 2.28 6.69
N VAL A 12 2.40 3.33 6.81
CA VAL A 12 2.04 4.23 5.71
C VAL A 12 3.00 5.40 5.63
N GLU A 13 3.41 5.73 4.42
CA GLU A 13 4.23 6.87 4.06
C GLU A 13 3.45 7.77 3.10
N ARG A 14 3.60 9.08 3.26
CA ARG A 14 2.96 10.09 2.42
C ARG A 14 4.02 10.91 1.70
N ASN A 15 3.77 11.19 0.43
CA ASN A 15 4.61 12.12 -0.32
C ASN A 15 4.39 13.55 0.20
N VAL A 16 5.44 14.17 0.74
CA VAL A 16 5.43 15.56 1.22
C VAL A 16 6.17 16.51 0.29
N ALA A 17 6.73 16.01 -0.82
CA ALA A 17 7.38 16.86 -1.80
C ALA A 17 6.36 17.81 -2.43
N VAL A 18 6.61 19.11 -2.31
CA VAL A 18 5.78 20.17 -2.88
C VAL A 18 6.58 21.00 -3.88
N GLY A 19 5.88 21.52 -4.89
CA GLY A 19 6.44 22.47 -5.85
C GLY A 19 7.34 21.83 -6.91
N LYS A 20 8.31 22.63 -7.36
CA LYS A 20 9.18 22.32 -8.48
C LYS A 20 10.64 22.48 -8.07
N ASN A 21 11.52 21.70 -8.68
CA ASN A 21 12.96 21.83 -8.49
C ASN A 21 13.51 23.07 -9.25
N GLY A 22 14.82 23.31 -9.13
CA GLY A 22 15.51 24.44 -9.80
C GLY A 22 15.44 24.42 -11.34
N TRP A 23 14.98 23.33 -11.94
CA TRP A 23 14.77 23.18 -13.39
C TRP A 23 13.29 23.32 -13.78
N ASN A 24 12.43 23.81 -12.89
CA ASN A 24 10.98 23.92 -13.09
C ASN A 24 10.30 22.57 -13.41
N ALA A 25 10.96 21.45 -13.10
CA ALA A 25 10.37 20.11 -13.12
C ALA A 25 9.74 19.80 -11.75
N PRO A 26 8.76 18.89 -11.66
CA PRO A 26 8.20 18.48 -10.38
C PRO A 26 9.30 18.08 -9.39
N ALA A 27 9.16 18.49 -8.13
CA ALA A 27 10.08 18.05 -7.09
C ALA A 27 10.10 16.51 -7.03
N ALA A 28 11.28 15.95 -6.76
CA ALA A 28 11.40 14.51 -6.57
C ALA A 28 10.50 14.09 -5.40
N PRO A 29 9.75 12.97 -5.50
CA PRO A 29 8.89 12.51 -4.42
C PRO A 29 9.69 12.28 -3.14
N ASP A 30 9.16 12.76 -2.02
CA ASP A 30 9.73 12.61 -0.68
C ASP A 30 8.70 11.92 0.21
N TYR A 31 8.86 10.61 0.39
CA TYR A 31 7.92 9.81 1.17
C TYR A 31 8.37 9.78 2.62
N GLN A 32 7.57 10.38 3.49
CA GLN A 32 7.82 10.45 4.93
C GLN A 32 6.82 9.57 5.69
N PRO A 33 7.21 9.00 6.84
CA PRO A 33 6.29 8.23 7.69
C PRO A 33 5.06 9.07 8.07
N HIS A 34 3.87 8.59 7.70
CA HIS A 34 2.61 9.25 8.02
C HIS A 34 1.94 8.61 9.24
N GLY A 35 1.94 7.28 9.33
CA GLY A 35 1.33 6.59 10.46
C GLY A 35 1.32 5.08 10.33
N VAL A 36 0.92 4.41 11.41
CA VAL A 36 0.75 2.95 11.45
C VAL A 36 -0.72 2.61 11.62
N LEU A 37 -1.30 1.98 10.61
CA LEU A 37 -2.74 1.71 10.55
C LEU A 37 -3.04 0.22 10.81
N PRO A 38 -4.07 -0.10 11.61
CA PRO A 38 -4.58 -1.47 11.67
C PRO A 38 -5.14 -1.86 10.31
N CYS A 39 -4.68 -2.99 9.78
CA CYS A 39 -5.09 -3.47 8.48
C CYS A 39 -5.24 -4.99 8.46
N PHE A 40 -5.68 -5.50 7.32
CA PHE A 40 -5.55 -6.89 6.95
C PHE A 40 -5.19 -6.94 5.47
N ALA A 41 -4.05 -7.54 5.14
CA ALA A 41 -3.57 -7.64 3.78
C ALA A 41 -3.50 -9.09 3.32
N TRP A 42 -3.80 -9.31 2.04
CA TRP A 42 -3.78 -10.62 1.42
C TRP A 42 -3.36 -10.50 -0.03
N ALA A 43 -2.70 -11.53 -0.56
CA ALA A 43 -2.52 -11.69 -1.99
C ALA A 43 -3.67 -12.58 -2.51
N PRO A 44 -4.60 -12.06 -3.35
CA PRO A 44 -5.45 -12.93 -4.16
C PRO A 44 -4.53 -13.79 -5.02
N LYS A 45 -4.96 -15.03 -5.27
CA LYS A 45 -4.25 -16.09 -6.00
C LYS A 45 -3.31 -15.53 -7.07
N ALA A 46 -2.03 -15.94 -7.08
CA ALA A 46 -0.99 -15.41 -7.98
C ALA A 46 -1.53 -15.28 -9.43
N GLY A 47 -1.74 -14.04 -9.85
CA GLY A 47 -2.29 -13.72 -11.16
C GLY A 47 -1.17 -13.61 -12.19
N VAL A 48 -1.23 -14.50 -13.18
CA VAL A 48 -0.64 -14.47 -14.53
C VAL A 48 0.77 -13.88 -14.66
N ASP A 49 1.73 -14.77 -14.97
CA ASP A 49 3.04 -14.39 -15.50
C ASP A 49 2.87 -13.55 -16.77
N VAL A 50 3.23 -12.26 -16.72
CA VAL A 50 3.42 -11.49 -17.95
C VAL A 50 4.75 -11.93 -18.52
N VAL A 51 4.70 -12.83 -19.51
CA VAL A 51 5.87 -13.33 -20.23
C VAL A 51 6.16 -12.36 -21.38
N ASP A 52 7.05 -11.40 -21.16
CA ASP A 52 7.68 -10.67 -22.26
C ASP A 52 9.06 -11.27 -22.55
N SER A 53 9.08 -12.14 -23.55
CA SER A 53 10.22 -12.55 -24.40
C SER A 53 11.60 -12.85 -23.76
N LYS A 54 11.68 -12.99 -22.42
CA LYS A 54 12.77 -13.49 -21.54
C LYS A 54 12.66 -13.01 -20.08
N LYS A 55 11.71 -12.13 -19.74
CA LYS A 55 11.47 -11.66 -18.36
C LYS A 55 10.12 -12.18 -17.87
N VAL A 56 10.12 -12.80 -16.70
CA VAL A 56 8.89 -13.14 -15.96
C VAL A 56 8.69 -12.06 -14.91
N ALA A 57 7.70 -11.20 -15.10
CA ALA A 57 7.28 -10.26 -14.07
C ALA A 57 6.10 -10.89 -13.31
N VAL A 58 6.35 -11.28 -12.05
CA VAL A 58 5.29 -11.75 -11.15
C VAL A 58 4.61 -10.52 -10.56
N GLN A 59 3.42 -10.20 -11.05
CA GLN A 59 2.60 -9.15 -10.46
C GLN A 59 1.93 -9.69 -9.20
N GLN A 60 2.40 -9.23 -8.04
CA GLN A 60 1.73 -9.50 -6.77
C GLN A 60 0.67 -8.43 -6.54
N ASP A 61 -0.58 -8.73 -6.90
CA ASP A 61 -1.74 -7.88 -6.64
C ASP A 61 -2.13 -7.91 -5.16
N VAL A 62 -1.31 -7.35 -4.27
CA VAL A 62 -1.65 -7.34 -2.84
C VAL A 62 -2.89 -6.47 -2.63
N ARG A 63 -3.86 -6.97 -1.88
CA ARG A 63 -5.03 -6.20 -1.43
C ARG A 63 -4.93 -5.94 0.06
N MET A 64 -5.44 -4.79 0.48
CA MET A 64 -5.45 -4.41 1.89
C MET A 64 -6.81 -3.84 2.28
N MET A 65 -7.28 -4.26 3.44
CA MET A 65 -8.48 -3.78 4.11
C MET A 65 -8.09 -2.93 5.31
N ILE A 66 -8.74 -1.79 5.48
CA ILE A 66 -8.51 -0.82 6.56
C ILE A 66 -9.83 -0.32 7.16
N ALA A 67 -9.76 0.26 8.36
CA ALA A 67 -10.92 0.87 9.01
C ALA A 67 -11.43 2.10 8.23
N LEU A 68 -12.73 2.39 8.29
CA LEU A 68 -13.35 3.53 7.58
C LEU A 68 -12.77 4.90 7.94
N GLY A 69 -12.40 5.08 9.21
CA GLY A 69 -11.83 6.34 9.70
C GLY A 69 -10.32 6.44 9.51
N ALA A 70 -9.68 5.44 8.89
CA ALA A 70 -8.26 5.50 8.63
C ALA A 70 -7.98 6.55 7.54
N GLU A 71 -7.05 7.46 7.83
CA GLU A 71 -6.60 8.47 6.89
C GLU A 71 -5.66 7.82 5.88
N LEU A 72 -6.17 7.61 4.67
CA LEU A 72 -5.43 7.02 3.56
C LEU A 72 -5.83 7.77 2.29
N LEU A 73 -4.83 8.18 1.50
CA LEU A 73 -5.04 8.88 0.24
C LEU A 73 -4.50 8.06 -0.94
N PRO A 74 -5.10 8.22 -2.15
CA PRO A 74 -4.48 7.72 -3.36
C PRO A 74 -3.05 8.26 -3.52
N GLY A 75 -2.10 7.39 -3.83
CA GLY A 75 -0.68 7.76 -3.97
C GLY A 75 0.14 7.67 -2.67
N ASP A 76 -0.49 7.46 -1.51
CA ASP A 76 0.24 7.03 -0.31
C ASP A 76 0.94 5.69 -0.58
N ARG A 77 2.01 5.43 0.16
CA ARG A 77 2.79 4.19 0.09
C ARG A 77 2.70 3.44 1.40
N VAL A 78 2.91 2.14 1.33
CA VAL A 78 3.07 1.25 2.46
C VAL A 78 4.50 0.72 2.41
N ALA A 79 5.31 1.14 3.38
CA ALA A 79 6.71 0.73 3.51
C ALA A 79 6.82 -0.75 3.84
N GLN A 80 5.95 -1.23 4.73
CA GLN A 80 5.84 -2.62 5.13
C GLN A 80 4.52 -2.88 5.84
N ILE A 81 4.11 -4.15 5.84
CA ILE A 81 2.99 -4.64 6.63
C ILE A 81 3.52 -5.69 7.59
N THR A 82 3.26 -5.49 8.87
CA THR A 82 3.66 -6.39 9.95
C THR A 82 2.44 -7.06 10.57
N ASN A 83 2.66 -8.09 11.40
CA ASN A 83 1.59 -8.63 12.22
C ASN A 83 1.13 -7.62 13.30
N ALA A 84 0.08 -7.94 14.06
CA ALA A 84 -0.45 -7.05 15.10
C ALA A 84 0.58 -6.59 16.15
N LYS A 85 1.62 -7.40 16.42
CA LYS A 85 2.68 -7.14 17.40
C LYS A 85 3.86 -6.34 16.82
N GLY A 86 4.00 -6.28 15.50
CA GLY A 86 5.08 -5.59 14.82
C GLY A 86 6.40 -6.37 14.71
N ASP A 87 6.46 -7.62 15.18
CA ASP A 87 7.70 -8.42 15.22
C ASP A 87 7.97 -9.21 13.91
N ALA A 88 6.93 -9.50 13.13
CA ALA A 88 7.04 -10.19 11.85
C ALA A 88 6.58 -9.31 10.68
N VAL A 89 7.43 -9.16 9.65
CA VAL A 89 7.08 -8.51 8.38
C VAL A 89 6.40 -9.52 7.46
N LEU A 90 5.14 -9.26 7.15
CA LEU A 90 4.28 -10.10 6.30
C LEU A 90 4.34 -9.68 4.82
N PHE A 91 4.41 -8.37 4.57
CA PHE A 91 4.60 -7.82 3.21
C PHE A 91 5.67 -6.73 3.24
N ARG A 92 6.64 -6.79 2.31
CA ARG A 92 7.70 -5.79 2.17
C ARG A 92 7.35 -4.81 1.06
N GLY A 93 7.44 -3.52 1.36
CA GLY A 93 7.25 -2.45 0.40
C GLY A 93 8.50 -2.11 -0.43
N PRO A 94 8.49 -0.95 -1.11
CA PRO A 94 7.38 0.01 -1.12
C PRO A 94 6.18 -0.52 -1.95
N LEU A 95 5.00 -0.52 -1.35
CA LEU A 95 3.74 -0.82 -2.03
C LEU A 95 2.94 0.47 -2.18
N ARG A 96 2.61 0.89 -3.39
CA ARG A 96 1.78 2.08 -3.64
C ARG A 96 0.32 1.69 -3.63
N ILE A 97 -0.50 2.54 -3.02
CA ILE A 97 -1.95 2.47 -3.12
C ILE A 97 -2.36 2.95 -4.51
N GLU A 98 -2.94 2.04 -5.29
CA GLU A 98 -3.36 2.28 -6.66
C GLU A 98 -4.87 2.17 -6.81
N GLY A 99 -5.42 3.00 -7.69
CA GLY A 99 -6.84 3.06 -7.97
C GLY A 99 -7.65 3.81 -6.91
N GLU A 100 -8.96 3.63 -6.98
CA GLU A 100 -9.90 4.19 -6.00
C GLU A 100 -9.88 3.38 -4.70
N ILE A 101 -10.11 4.08 -3.60
CA ILE A 101 -10.27 3.47 -2.29
C ILE A 101 -11.72 3.00 -2.17
N ASP A 102 -11.95 1.70 -2.37
CA ASP A 102 -13.29 1.12 -2.41
C ASP A 102 -13.93 1.12 -1.02
N PHE A 103 -15.09 1.76 -0.89
CA PHE A 103 -15.91 1.65 0.32
C PHE A 103 -16.73 0.37 0.29
N LYS A 104 -16.54 -0.49 1.30
CA LYS A 104 -17.33 -1.71 1.48
C LYS A 104 -17.95 -1.75 2.86
N HIS A 105 -19.15 -1.20 2.97
CA HIS A 105 -20.02 -1.23 4.15
C HIS A 105 -19.38 -0.67 5.44
N ASN A 106 -18.46 -1.40 6.04
CA ASN A 106 -17.80 -1.09 7.31
C ASN A 106 -16.27 -1.01 7.22
N HIS A 107 -15.70 -1.03 6.03
CA HIS A 107 -14.27 -0.87 5.77
C HIS A 107 -13.99 -0.25 4.41
N ARG A 108 -12.72 0.10 4.21
CA ARG A 108 -12.20 0.44 2.89
C ARG A 108 -11.24 -0.65 2.42
N GLU A 109 -11.29 -0.97 1.14
CA GLU A 109 -10.33 -1.83 0.47
C GLU A 109 -9.47 -1.01 -0.49
N VAL A 110 -8.21 -1.39 -0.61
CA VAL A 110 -7.29 -0.80 -1.58
C VAL A 110 -6.48 -1.88 -2.28
N ALA A 111 -6.18 -1.63 -3.55
CA ALA A 111 -5.17 -2.38 -4.27
C ALA A 111 -3.78 -1.79 -3.98
N LEU A 112 -2.82 -2.67 -3.75
CA LEU A 112 -1.43 -2.34 -3.48
C LEU A 112 -0.58 -2.91 -4.61
N VAL A 113 0.19 -2.06 -5.24
CA VAL A 113 1.12 -2.46 -6.32
C VAL A 113 2.54 -2.16 -5.91
N ARG A 114 3.43 -3.11 -6.17
CA ARG A 114 4.84 -2.96 -5.83
C ARG A 114 5.49 -1.92 -6.74
N VAL A 115 6.19 -0.97 -6.12
CA VAL A 115 6.96 0.04 -6.85
C VAL A 115 8.43 -0.37 -6.81
N GLY A 116 9.01 -0.63 -7.98
CA GLY A 116 10.40 -1.07 -8.14
C GLY A 116 10.83 -1.00 -9.59
#